data_AF-A0A517YEU5-F1
#
_entry.id   AF-A0A517YEU5-F1
#
_cell.length_a   1.000
_cell.length_b   1.000
_cell.length_c   1.000
_cell.angle_alpha   90.00
_cell.angle_beta   90.00
_cell.angle_gamma   90.00
#
_symmetry.space_group_name_H-M   'P 1'
#
loop_
_entity.id
_entity.type
_entity.pdbx_description
1 polymer ?
#
loop_
_entity_poly.entity_id
_entity_poly.type
_entity_poly.pdbx_seq_one_letter_code
_entity_poly.pdbx_strand_id
1 'polypeptide(L)'
;MSQNFAGNARLRTPRDCVGGTSRGGWIGVLCLVGLRAILRAGFDHDLDLGVIMKRAMSRANLAVVAMLVWSVGSAFLLTGCPTPEPKQPANGGPQTPEIETPGATAAAKDDPAAIDALKAAGATLKMDKAGNVGEVALTQGNNDDLKHLAKLPHVTVLSAEVRGITGEGLAHLKGHPSLKVIRLEQSDVKNEDAAILIEIPKLEELDLKKTDFRADAYVTLAKSKTLKKIRAPQTAFDNDCLKAIGGMKQLVALDLTDCNLVTSEGAAPLAGLENLEMLKLYGRSNLDDRVMEHIGKLKKLKVLGLVQTSVSKDGLVHLEGHPNLKELDLYGCVNVKSDGLKSVGTIVNLEILGLRETAVKNDGMQHLVPLKKLKELDLSESVIGVGKNFEAITQLPALVDLNLWQTSFTDADMPAVGQLKNLKRLNLDKTEVTDMGLASIKELENLEYLHLGNTMITDAGLAELHGLKNLKHLVVTFVAGISDDGIAELQQAVPGLTKIDR
;
A
#
# COMPACT_ATOMS: atom_id res chain seq x y z
N MET A 1 45.19 58.86 -7.82
CA MET A 1 44.32 58.99 -9.01
C MET A 1 43.30 57.86 -8.93
N SER A 2 41.99 58.02 -8.81
CA SER A 2 41.11 59.20 -8.72
C SER A 2 39.72 58.67 -8.31
N GLN A 3 39.18 59.24 -7.23
CA GLN A 3 37.77 59.60 -6.95
C GLN A 3 36.70 58.48 -7.01
N ASN A 4 36.08 58.00 -5.91
CA ASN A 4 35.15 58.64 -4.93
C ASN A 4 33.98 59.41 -5.54
N PHE A 5 32.74 58.98 -5.20
CA PHE A 5 31.60 59.72 -4.59
C PHE A 5 30.38 58.75 -4.62
N ALA A 6 29.94 58.12 -3.53
CA ALA A 6 29.35 58.57 -2.26
C ALA A 6 27.85 58.93 -2.33
N GLY A 7 27.09 58.41 -1.35
CA GLY A 7 25.70 58.76 -1.03
C GLY A 7 24.96 57.59 -0.36
N ASN A 8 25.27 57.24 0.90
CA ASN A 8 24.51 57.56 2.13
C ASN A 8 23.16 56.81 2.26
N ALA A 9 22.72 56.23 3.37
CA ALA A 9 23.28 56.05 4.72
C ALA A 9 22.44 55.00 5.48
N ARG A 10 23.09 54.40 6.48
CA ARG A 10 22.61 53.44 7.50
C ARG A 10 21.38 53.95 8.28
N LEU A 11 20.55 53.04 8.84
CA LEU A 11 20.50 52.72 10.29
C LEU A 11 19.24 51.95 10.73
N ARG A 12 19.49 51.00 11.66
CA ARG A 12 18.71 50.59 12.84
C ARG A 12 17.62 49.51 12.74
N THR A 13 17.87 48.46 13.52
CA THR A 13 16.90 47.59 14.19
C THR A 13 16.05 48.36 15.21
N PRO A 14 14.89 47.80 15.60
CA PRO A 14 14.62 47.69 17.04
C PRO A 14 14.03 46.34 17.47
N ARG A 15 14.38 45.98 18.70
CA ARG A 15 13.79 44.94 19.56
C ARG A 15 12.55 45.47 20.30
N ASP A 16 11.66 44.54 20.60
CA ASP A 16 10.74 44.42 21.74
C ASP A 16 9.58 45.42 21.93
N CYS A 17 8.34 44.90 21.82
CA CYS A 17 7.21 45.23 22.69
C CYS A 17 6.26 44.02 22.83
N VAL A 18 5.79 43.84 24.06
CA VAL A 18 5.11 42.68 24.66
C VAL A 18 3.58 42.78 24.54
N GLY A 19 2.91 41.63 24.41
CA GLY A 19 1.63 41.36 25.09
C GLY A 19 0.39 41.20 24.21
N GLY A 20 -0.37 40.11 24.43
CA GLY A 20 -1.79 40.05 24.09
C GLY A 20 -2.26 38.77 23.41
N THR A 21 -3.01 37.96 24.16
CA THR A 21 -3.64 36.68 23.84
C THR A 21 -4.72 36.71 22.76
N SER A 22 -4.82 35.66 21.94
CA SER A 22 -5.98 34.76 21.77
C SER A 22 -6.31 34.36 20.32
N ARG A 23 -6.46 33.02 20.14
CA ARG A 23 -7.28 32.25 19.18
C ARG A 23 -7.24 32.60 17.68
N GLY A 24 -6.73 31.66 16.89
CA GLY A 24 -7.14 31.47 15.49
C GLY A 24 -6.00 31.08 14.54
N GLY A 25 -5.38 29.91 14.72
CA GLY A 25 -4.35 29.42 13.81
C GLY A 25 -4.85 28.25 12.98
N TRP A 26 -5.29 28.49 11.74
CA TRP A 26 -5.32 27.54 10.62
C TRP A 26 -5.33 28.35 9.30
N ILE A 27 -4.69 27.82 8.26
CA ILE A 27 -4.53 28.34 6.88
C ILE A 27 -3.24 29.15 6.66
N GLY A 28 -2.15 28.42 6.38
CA GLY A 28 -0.88 28.98 5.98
C GLY A 28 0.03 27.99 5.26
N VAL A 29 -0.51 27.03 4.50
CA VAL A 29 0.26 26.13 3.60
C VAL A 29 -0.63 25.73 2.40
N LEU A 30 -0.81 26.63 1.43
CA LEU A 30 -1.40 26.26 0.13
C LEU A 30 -1.09 27.25 -1.01
N CYS A 31 0.03 27.98 -0.95
CA CYS A 31 0.36 29.01 -1.95
C CYS A 31 1.75 28.86 -2.61
N LEU A 32 2.25 27.63 -2.81
CA LEU A 32 3.52 27.43 -3.53
C LEU A 32 3.45 26.48 -4.75
N VAL A 33 2.28 25.96 -5.10
CA VAL A 33 2.09 25.13 -6.32
C VAL A 33 1.54 25.94 -7.51
N GLY A 34 1.00 27.12 -7.28
CA GLY A 34 0.42 27.97 -8.35
C GLY A 34 1.39 28.91 -9.08
N LEU A 35 2.60 29.15 -8.55
CA LEU A 35 3.47 30.22 -9.07
C LEU A 35 4.37 29.82 -10.26
N ARG A 36 4.36 28.55 -10.67
CA ARG A 36 5.08 28.10 -11.89
C ARG A 36 4.20 28.09 -13.15
N ALA A 37 2.88 28.19 -13.01
CA ALA A 37 1.96 28.27 -14.16
C ALA A 37 1.77 29.70 -14.70
N ILE A 38 2.16 30.74 -13.93
CA ILE A 38 1.96 32.15 -14.32
C ILE A 38 3.20 32.78 -14.99
N LEU A 39 4.35 32.10 -15.02
CA LEU A 39 5.57 32.62 -15.67
C LEU A 39 5.85 32.06 -17.08
N ARG A 40 4.85 31.44 -17.74
CA ARG A 40 4.99 30.95 -19.13
C ARG A 40 3.86 31.30 -20.09
N ALA A 41 2.85 32.07 -19.68
CA ALA A 41 1.84 32.60 -20.58
C ALA A 41 2.02 34.12 -20.68
N GLY A 42 2.64 34.58 -21.77
CA GLY A 42 2.59 35.98 -22.16
C GLY A 42 1.16 36.33 -22.61
N PHE A 43 0.66 37.45 -22.09
CA PHE A 43 -0.44 38.29 -22.60
C PHE A 43 -1.42 37.68 -23.62
N ASP A 44 -2.66 37.43 -23.19
CA ASP A 44 -3.79 38.22 -23.68
C ASP A 44 -5.00 38.16 -22.73
N HIS A 45 -5.86 39.17 -22.82
CA HIS A 45 -6.90 39.56 -21.87
C HIS A 45 -8.15 38.64 -21.79
N ASP A 46 -8.85 38.75 -20.65
CA ASP A 46 -10.18 38.20 -20.27
C ASP A 46 -10.25 36.75 -19.76
N LEU A 47 -10.06 36.59 -18.44
CA LEU A 47 -10.48 35.41 -17.67
C LEU A 47 -11.33 35.84 -16.47
N ASP A 48 -12.62 35.52 -16.51
CA ASP A 48 -13.61 35.78 -15.46
C ASP A 48 -13.35 34.92 -14.21
N LEU A 49 -12.91 35.58 -13.13
CA LEU A 49 -12.65 34.96 -11.82
C LEU A 49 -13.89 34.26 -11.22
N GLY A 50 -15.10 34.61 -11.64
CA GLY A 50 -16.34 33.99 -11.16
C GLY A 50 -16.48 32.52 -11.55
N VAL A 51 -15.92 32.11 -12.71
CA VAL A 51 -15.97 30.73 -13.20
C VAL A 51 -14.96 29.84 -12.47
N ILE A 52 -13.80 30.39 -12.10
CA ILE A 52 -12.75 29.67 -11.37
C ILE A 52 -13.18 29.43 -9.91
N MET A 53 -13.82 30.39 -9.26
CA MET A 53 -14.35 30.21 -7.90
C MET A 53 -15.51 29.21 -7.83
N LYS A 54 -16.40 29.17 -8.84
CA LYS A 54 -17.46 28.14 -8.91
C LYS A 54 -16.89 26.73 -9.13
N ARG A 55 -15.82 26.58 -9.92
CA ARG A 55 -15.11 25.30 -10.10
C ARG A 55 -14.30 24.88 -8.87
N ALA A 56 -13.78 25.81 -8.07
CA ALA A 56 -13.08 25.53 -6.82
C ALA A 56 -14.04 25.11 -5.68
N MET A 57 -15.21 25.74 -5.56
CA MET A 57 -16.21 25.38 -4.53
C MET A 57 -16.92 24.05 -4.81
N SER A 58 -17.07 23.64 -6.08
CA SER A 58 -17.54 22.30 -6.47
C SER A 58 -16.61 21.16 -6.01
N ARG A 59 -15.34 21.45 -5.73
CA ARG A 59 -14.34 20.44 -5.33
C ARG A 59 -14.21 20.28 -3.81
N ALA A 60 -14.81 21.16 -3.02
CA ALA A 60 -14.72 21.12 -1.56
C ALA A 60 -15.85 20.35 -0.86
N ASN A 61 -16.96 20.05 -1.56
CA ASN A 61 -18.14 19.43 -0.95
C ASN A 61 -18.33 17.93 -1.25
N LEU A 62 -17.39 17.28 -1.96
CA LEU A 62 -17.45 15.83 -2.26
C LEU A 62 -16.65 14.96 -1.29
N ALA A 63 -15.88 15.55 -0.37
CA ALA A 63 -15.08 14.82 0.61
C ALA A 63 -15.88 14.41 1.88
N VAL A 64 -17.18 14.72 1.96
CA VAL A 64 -18.01 14.48 3.17
C VAL A 64 -19.24 13.58 2.91
N VAL A 65 -19.49 13.13 1.67
CA VAL A 65 -20.67 12.28 1.36
C VAL A 65 -20.32 10.82 1.02
N ALA A 66 -19.04 10.45 0.88
CA ALA A 66 -18.61 9.08 0.59
C ALA A 66 -18.29 8.24 1.85
N MET A 67 -19.12 8.35 2.89
CA MET A 67 -18.95 7.59 4.15
C MET A 67 -20.24 6.98 4.72
N LEU A 68 -21.27 6.75 3.90
CA LEU A 68 -22.48 6.04 4.30
C LEU A 68 -23.04 5.25 3.10
N VAL A 69 -23.73 4.13 3.40
CA VAL A 69 -24.35 3.13 2.49
C VAL A 69 -23.32 2.11 1.92
N TRP A 70 -23.22 0.86 2.40
CA TRP A 70 -24.25 -0.18 2.36
C TRP A 70 -24.13 -1.18 3.52
N SER A 71 -25.23 -1.34 4.27
CA SER A 71 -25.57 -2.56 4.99
C SER A 71 -27.05 -2.89 4.76
N VAL A 72 -27.33 -4.20 4.76
CA VAL A 72 -28.63 -4.91 4.86
C VAL A 72 -29.39 -5.30 3.56
N GLY A 73 -29.63 -6.62 3.46
CA GLY A 73 -30.82 -7.25 2.87
C GLY A 73 -30.65 -7.75 1.43
N SER A 74 -30.82 -9.03 1.11
CA SER A 74 -32.04 -9.78 1.39
C SER A 74 -31.85 -11.30 1.26
N ALA A 75 -32.49 -12.03 2.16
CA ALA A 75 -32.78 -13.45 2.03
C ALA A 75 -34.02 -13.67 1.14
N PHE A 76 -34.04 -14.73 0.33
CA PHE A 76 -35.27 -15.47 0.03
C PHE A 76 -34.96 -16.95 -0.23
N LEU A 77 -35.88 -17.77 0.28
CA LEU A 77 -35.93 -19.22 0.36
C LEU A 77 -35.99 -19.90 -1.01
N LEU A 78 -35.66 -21.21 -1.06
CA LEU A 78 -36.56 -22.29 -1.51
C LEU A 78 -35.90 -23.68 -1.30
N THR A 79 -36.59 -24.51 -0.50
CA THR A 79 -36.83 -25.98 -0.63
C THR A 79 -35.68 -26.89 -1.11
N GLY A 80 -35.20 -27.90 -0.38
CA GLY A 80 -35.92 -28.97 0.32
C GLY A 80 -35.80 -30.29 -0.46
N CYS A 81 -35.46 -31.39 0.25
CA CYS A 81 -35.46 -32.83 -0.11
C CYS A 81 -34.06 -33.50 -0.30
N PRO A 82 -33.92 -34.82 -0.03
CA PRO A 82 -33.57 -35.34 1.30
C PRO A 82 -32.31 -36.23 1.28
N THR A 83 -31.66 -36.36 2.44
CA THR A 83 -30.59 -37.32 2.72
C THR A 83 -31.11 -38.75 2.86
N PRO A 84 -30.40 -39.78 2.35
CA PRO A 84 -30.52 -41.14 2.85
C PRO A 84 -29.52 -41.40 3.99
N GLU A 85 -30.01 -41.97 5.09
CA GLU A 85 -29.21 -42.45 6.22
C GLU A 85 -28.28 -43.63 5.85
N PRO A 86 -27.17 -43.81 6.60
CA PRO A 86 -26.13 -44.78 6.29
C PRO A 86 -26.45 -46.19 6.81
N LYS A 87 -26.11 -47.21 6.00
CA LYS A 87 -26.08 -48.61 6.44
C LYS A 87 -24.75 -48.91 7.15
N GLN A 88 -24.84 -49.39 8.40
CA GLN A 88 -23.74 -50.06 9.10
C GLN A 88 -23.28 -51.32 8.36
N PRO A 89 -22.01 -51.70 8.54
CA PRO A 89 -21.73 -53.11 8.79
C PRO A 89 -20.78 -53.34 9.99
N ALA A 90 -21.22 -54.29 10.81
CA ALA A 90 -20.51 -55.38 11.51
C ALA A 90 -19.08 -55.19 12.06
N ASN A 91 -18.98 -55.42 13.37
CA ASN A 91 -17.78 -55.72 14.17
C ASN A 91 -16.95 -56.91 13.66
N GLY A 92 -15.63 -56.86 13.89
CA GLY A 92 -14.80 -58.05 14.11
C GLY A 92 -13.34 -57.93 13.67
N GLY A 93 -12.46 -57.43 14.56
CA GLY A 93 -11.00 -57.52 14.39
C GLY A 93 -10.25 -57.20 15.69
N PRO A 94 -9.09 -57.82 15.98
CA PRO A 94 -8.57 -57.96 17.35
C PRO A 94 -7.94 -56.66 17.90
N GLN A 95 -8.21 -56.37 19.17
CA GLN A 95 -7.59 -55.29 19.92
C GLN A 95 -6.14 -55.64 20.28
N THR A 96 -5.19 -54.84 19.76
CA THR A 96 -3.85 -54.69 20.34
C THR A 96 -3.86 -53.55 21.37
N PRO A 97 -3.22 -53.70 22.55
CA PRO A 97 -3.28 -52.69 23.60
C PRO A 97 -2.44 -51.46 23.21
N GLU A 98 -3.10 -50.32 23.05
CA GLU A 98 -2.44 -49.02 22.95
C GLU A 98 -1.85 -48.62 24.31
N ILE A 99 -0.55 -48.37 24.30
CA ILE A 99 0.21 -47.83 25.41
C ILE A 99 -0.17 -46.36 25.54
N GLU A 100 -0.78 -45.98 26.66
CA GLU A 100 -1.08 -44.60 27.00
C GLU A 100 0.21 -43.78 27.10
N THR A 101 0.38 -42.80 26.21
CA THR A 101 1.38 -41.74 26.35
C THR A 101 0.88 -40.70 27.36
N PRO A 102 1.65 -40.32 28.39
CA PRO A 102 1.20 -39.32 29.36
C PRO A 102 1.17 -37.90 28.75
N GLY A 103 -0.02 -37.29 28.71
CA GLY A 103 -0.21 -35.88 29.05
C GLY A 103 0.29 -34.81 28.08
N ALA A 104 -0.29 -34.72 26.88
CA ALA A 104 -0.54 -33.39 26.30
C ALA A 104 -1.89 -32.93 26.87
N THR A 105 -1.88 -31.98 27.81
CA THR A 105 -3.11 -31.33 28.28
C THR A 105 -3.81 -30.73 27.05
N ALA A 106 -4.95 -31.30 26.67
CA ALA A 106 -5.81 -30.71 25.64
C ALA A 106 -6.09 -29.26 26.06
N ALA A 107 -5.64 -28.30 25.26
CA ALA A 107 -5.86 -26.90 25.55
C ALA A 107 -7.36 -26.67 25.78
N ALA A 108 -7.69 -26.01 26.90
CA ALA A 108 -9.07 -25.81 27.32
C ALA A 108 -9.89 -25.21 26.17
N LYS A 109 -11.15 -25.66 26.01
CA LYS A 109 -12.07 -25.03 25.06
C LYS A 109 -12.31 -23.58 25.47
N ASP A 110 -12.64 -22.76 24.48
CA ASP A 110 -13.02 -21.38 24.70
C ASP A 110 -14.31 -21.28 25.54
N ASP A 111 -14.32 -20.30 26.46
CA ASP A 111 -15.47 -20.03 27.32
C ASP A 111 -16.61 -19.36 26.53
N PRO A 112 -17.79 -19.99 26.41
CA PRO A 112 -18.93 -19.41 25.69
C PRO A 112 -19.36 -18.05 26.25
N ALA A 113 -19.25 -17.81 27.56
CA ALA A 113 -19.64 -16.54 28.15
C ALA A 113 -18.69 -15.41 27.75
N ALA A 114 -17.39 -15.70 27.58
CA ALA A 114 -16.42 -14.74 27.07
C ALA A 114 -16.68 -14.42 25.58
N ILE A 115 -17.07 -15.42 24.79
CA ILE A 115 -17.49 -15.25 23.39
C ILE A 115 -18.70 -14.32 23.31
N ASP A 116 -19.73 -14.56 24.11
CA ASP A 116 -20.95 -13.75 24.10
C ASP A 116 -20.71 -12.33 24.61
N ALA A 117 -19.86 -12.15 25.62
CA ALA A 117 -19.45 -10.84 26.11
C ALA A 117 -18.72 -10.02 25.02
N LEU A 118 -17.77 -10.64 24.30
CA LEU A 118 -17.07 -9.98 23.20
C LEU A 118 -18.01 -9.61 22.05
N LYS A 119 -18.96 -10.49 21.69
CA LYS A 119 -19.99 -10.17 20.69
C LYS A 119 -20.86 -9.00 21.14
N ALA A 120 -21.24 -8.96 22.42
CA ALA A 120 -22.02 -7.86 23.00
C ALA A 120 -21.23 -6.53 22.99
N ALA A 121 -19.91 -6.59 23.16
CA ALA A 121 -19.00 -5.47 22.97
C ALA A 121 -18.77 -5.08 21.50
N GLY A 122 -19.38 -5.79 20.54
CA GLY A 122 -19.27 -5.50 19.11
C GLY A 122 -18.06 -6.13 18.42
N ALA A 123 -17.40 -7.11 19.05
CA ALA A 123 -16.29 -7.83 18.43
C ALA A 123 -16.76 -8.71 17.27
N THR A 124 -15.99 -8.72 16.18
CA THR A 124 -16.09 -9.75 15.15
C THR A 124 -15.15 -10.91 15.49
N LEU A 125 -15.67 -12.13 15.47
CA LEU A 125 -14.93 -13.35 15.84
C LEU A 125 -14.82 -14.28 14.64
N LYS A 126 -13.63 -14.84 14.42
CA LYS A 126 -13.40 -15.86 13.40
C LYS A 126 -13.02 -17.17 14.08
N MET A 127 -13.81 -18.21 13.81
CA MET A 127 -13.62 -19.54 14.36
C MET A 127 -12.63 -20.35 13.53
N ASP A 128 -11.85 -21.21 14.18
CA ASP A 128 -11.06 -22.25 13.56
C ASP A 128 -11.93 -23.48 13.18
N LYS A 129 -11.31 -24.48 12.57
CA LYS A 129 -12.00 -25.73 12.17
C LYS A 129 -12.49 -26.56 13.36
N ALA A 130 -11.93 -26.36 14.55
CA ALA A 130 -12.30 -27.05 15.78
C ALA A 130 -13.40 -26.32 16.57
N GLY A 131 -13.84 -25.15 16.09
CA GLY A 131 -14.88 -24.34 16.72
C GLY A 131 -14.39 -23.40 17.81
N ASN A 132 -13.06 -23.19 17.95
CA ASN A 132 -12.49 -22.20 18.85
C ASN A 132 -12.29 -20.87 18.12
N VAL A 133 -12.27 -19.76 18.84
CA VAL A 133 -11.96 -18.42 18.36
C VAL A 133 -10.48 -18.31 18.04
N GLY A 134 -10.16 -18.18 16.75
CA GLY A 134 -8.78 -17.97 16.28
C GLY A 134 -8.40 -16.49 16.15
N GLU A 135 -9.37 -15.63 15.81
CA GLU A 135 -9.16 -14.19 15.63
C GLU A 135 -10.29 -13.39 16.29
N VAL A 136 -9.91 -12.31 16.97
CA VAL A 136 -10.81 -11.32 17.60
C VAL A 136 -10.51 -9.95 17.00
N ALA A 137 -11.53 -9.31 16.44
CA ALA A 137 -11.46 -7.93 15.96
C ALA A 137 -12.45 -7.04 16.73
N LEU A 138 -11.91 -6.18 17.59
CA LEU A 138 -12.62 -5.12 18.29
C LEU A 138 -12.57 -3.87 17.40
N THR A 139 -13.72 -3.49 16.86
CA THR A 139 -13.90 -2.25 16.08
C THR A 139 -14.54 -1.13 16.90
N GLN A 140 -15.05 -1.50 18.08
CA GLN A 140 -15.57 -0.66 19.15
C GLN A 140 -15.29 -1.41 20.47
N GLY A 141 -15.27 -0.69 21.60
CA GLY A 141 -14.97 -1.26 22.92
C GLY A 141 -14.00 -0.40 23.73
N ASN A 142 -13.50 -0.96 24.83
CA ASN A 142 -12.57 -0.33 25.75
C ASN A 142 -11.65 -1.37 26.44
N ASN A 143 -10.86 -0.93 27.42
CA ASN A 143 -9.92 -1.78 28.16
C ASN A 143 -10.56 -3.03 28.79
N ASP A 144 -11.78 -2.93 29.31
CA ASP A 144 -12.46 -4.02 30.02
C ASP A 144 -12.79 -5.19 29.10
N ASP A 145 -12.98 -4.95 27.81
CA ASP A 145 -13.35 -6.00 26.86
C ASP A 145 -12.19 -6.99 26.64
N LEU A 146 -10.93 -6.52 26.81
CA LEU A 146 -9.75 -7.36 26.66
C LEU A 146 -9.61 -8.42 27.76
N LYS A 147 -10.27 -8.27 28.92
CA LYS A 147 -10.24 -9.27 30.01
C LYS A 147 -10.79 -10.62 29.60
N HIS A 148 -11.69 -10.64 28.61
CA HIS A 148 -12.33 -11.86 28.12
C HIS A 148 -11.36 -12.77 27.36
N LEU A 149 -10.28 -12.20 26.79
CA LEU A 149 -9.27 -12.97 26.05
C LEU A 149 -8.52 -13.97 26.92
N ALA A 150 -8.39 -13.72 28.24
CA ALA A 150 -7.81 -14.69 29.16
C ALA A 150 -8.59 -16.02 29.24
N LYS A 151 -9.84 -16.04 28.78
CA LYS A 151 -10.70 -17.23 28.71
C LYS A 151 -10.80 -17.83 27.30
N LEU A 152 -10.02 -17.31 26.35
CA LEU A 152 -9.99 -17.76 24.96
C LEU A 152 -8.57 -18.19 24.54
N PRO A 153 -8.05 -19.31 25.09
CA PRO A 153 -6.63 -19.68 24.95
C PRO A 153 -6.19 -19.99 23.52
N HIS A 154 -7.10 -20.10 22.55
CA HIS A 154 -6.79 -20.39 21.15
C HIS A 154 -6.63 -19.14 20.28
N VAL A 155 -6.92 -17.94 20.81
CA VAL A 155 -6.82 -16.70 20.03
C VAL A 155 -5.38 -16.44 19.63
N THR A 156 -5.16 -16.30 18.33
CA THR A 156 -3.85 -16.05 17.73
C THR A 156 -3.71 -14.62 17.19
N VAL A 157 -4.81 -13.99 16.83
CA VAL A 157 -4.85 -12.62 16.29
C VAL A 157 -5.83 -11.79 17.11
N LEU A 158 -5.33 -10.67 17.64
CA LEU A 158 -6.15 -9.61 18.21
C LEU A 158 -6.00 -8.35 17.36
N SER A 159 -7.11 -7.81 16.88
CA SER A 159 -7.16 -6.46 16.33
C SER A 159 -7.97 -5.60 17.30
N ALA A 160 -7.30 -4.72 18.04
CA ALA A 160 -7.89 -3.78 18.98
C ALA A 160 -7.66 -2.35 18.46
N GLU A 161 -8.27 -2.07 17.30
CA GLU A 161 -8.10 -0.83 16.53
C GLU A 161 -9.09 0.23 17.04
N VAL A 162 -9.01 0.53 18.34
CA VAL A 162 -9.99 1.35 19.04
C VAL A 162 -9.27 2.36 19.93
N ARG A 163 -9.71 3.62 19.86
CA ARG A 163 -9.28 4.67 20.81
C ARG A 163 -9.70 4.29 22.23
N GLY A 164 -8.87 4.62 23.22
CA GLY A 164 -9.11 4.27 24.62
C GLY A 164 -8.55 2.92 25.06
N ILE A 165 -8.01 2.11 24.14
CA ILE A 165 -7.17 0.96 24.51
C ILE A 165 -5.83 1.50 25.01
N THR A 166 -5.51 1.25 26.28
CA THR A 166 -4.28 1.66 26.96
C THR A 166 -3.55 0.47 27.59
N GLY A 167 -2.46 0.71 28.29
CA GLY A 167 -1.77 -0.30 29.11
C GLY A 167 -2.67 -1.07 30.08
N GLU A 168 -3.73 -0.46 30.61
CA GLU A 168 -4.69 -1.16 31.49
C GLU A 168 -5.39 -2.30 30.76
N GLY A 169 -5.85 -2.05 29.53
CA GLY A 169 -6.45 -3.09 28.69
C GLY A 169 -5.43 -4.15 28.28
N LEU A 170 -4.23 -3.72 27.86
CA LEU A 170 -3.17 -4.65 27.47
C LEU A 170 -2.72 -5.55 28.62
N ALA A 171 -2.79 -5.09 29.88
CA ALA A 171 -2.41 -5.89 31.04
C ALA A 171 -3.18 -7.20 31.15
N HIS A 172 -4.41 -7.26 30.62
CA HIS A 172 -5.20 -8.49 30.54
C HIS A 172 -4.65 -9.54 29.57
N LEU A 173 -3.75 -9.15 28.66
CA LEU A 173 -3.13 -10.04 27.67
C LEU A 173 -1.84 -10.68 28.18
N LYS A 174 -1.34 -10.25 29.34
CA LYS A 174 -0.10 -10.75 29.94
C LYS A 174 -0.12 -12.29 30.05
N GLY A 175 0.89 -12.95 29.46
CA GLY A 175 1.00 -14.40 29.48
C GLY A 175 0.00 -15.16 28.62
N HIS A 176 -0.78 -14.49 27.75
CA HIS A 176 -1.74 -15.17 26.88
C HIS A 176 -1.05 -16.26 26.04
N PRO A 177 -1.54 -17.52 26.05
CA PRO A 177 -0.76 -18.68 25.64
C PRO A 177 -0.55 -18.82 24.12
N SER A 178 -1.38 -18.15 23.31
CA SER A 178 -1.43 -18.36 21.85
C SER A 178 -1.38 -17.10 21.01
N LEU A 179 -1.38 -15.91 21.61
CA LEU A 179 -1.40 -14.66 20.84
C LEU A 179 -0.10 -14.50 20.07
N LYS A 180 -0.22 -14.30 18.75
CA LYS A 180 0.90 -14.12 17.81
C LYS A 180 0.89 -12.77 17.14
N VAL A 181 -0.29 -12.21 16.90
CA VAL A 181 -0.46 -10.93 16.21
C VAL A 181 -1.33 -10.03 17.07
N ILE A 182 -0.86 -8.80 17.31
CA ILE A 182 -1.65 -7.76 17.95
C ILE A 182 -1.62 -6.52 17.06
N ARG A 183 -2.80 -6.01 16.70
CA ARG A 183 -2.97 -4.73 15.99
C ARG A 183 -3.59 -3.71 16.92
N LEU A 184 -2.94 -2.56 17.02
CA LEU A 184 -3.27 -1.48 17.94
C LEU A 184 -3.48 -0.17 17.19
N GLU A 185 -4.03 -0.22 15.97
CA GLU A 185 -4.21 1.00 15.17
C GLU A 185 -4.97 2.06 15.99
N GLN A 186 -4.41 3.26 16.10
CA GLN A 186 -4.99 4.41 16.81
C GLN A 186 -5.30 4.19 18.31
N SER A 187 -4.71 3.19 18.94
CA SER A 187 -4.85 3.02 20.39
C SER A 187 -4.05 4.09 21.17
N ASP A 188 -4.41 4.27 22.44
CA ASP A 188 -3.82 5.30 23.33
C ASP A 188 -2.64 4.77 24.15
N VAL A 189 -1.98 3.72 23.66
CA VAL A 189 -0.83 3.08 24.31
C VAL A 189 0.37 4.02 24.43
N LYS A 190 1.11 3.90 25.53
CA LYS A 190 2.29 4.70 25.89
C LYS A 190 3.55 3.84 25.90
N ASN A 191 4.71 4.49 25.99
CA ASN A 191 5.99 3.79 25.90
C ASN A 191 6.16 2.70 26.97
N GLU A 192 5.62 2.93 28.16
CA GLU A 192 5.71 2.00 29.29
C GLU A 192 4.92 0.70 29.02
N ASP A 193 3.88 0.76 28.18
CA ASP A 193 3.00 -0.37 27.86
C ASP A 193 3.71 -1.44 27.03
N ALA A 194 4.82 -1.09 26.37
CA ALA A 194 5.67 -2.05 25.66
C ALA A 194 6.18 -3.18 26.57
N ALA A 195 6.30 -2.94 27.87
CA ALA A 195 6.71 -3.96 28.84
C ALA A 195 5.68 -5.10 28.96
N ILE A 196 4.40 -4.82 28.71
CA ILE A 196 3.32 -5.82 28.75
C ILE A 196 3.40 -6.71 27.50
N LEU A 197 3.67 -6.11 26.34
CA LEU A 197 3.71 -6.82 25.05
C LEU A 197 4.82 -7.88 25.01
N ILE A 198 5.97 -7.63 25.65
CA ILE A 198 7.07 -8.60 25.70
C ILE A 198 6.82 -9.78 26.66
N GLU A 199 5.78 -9.72 27.49
CA GLU A 199 5.37 -10.81 28.39
C GLU A 199 4.39 -11.79 27.72
N ILE A 200 4.03 -11.53 26.45
CA ILE A 200 3.20 -12.43 25.65
C ILE A 200 4.13 -13.44 24.94
N PRO A 201 4.15 -14.72 25.36
CA PRO A 201 5.23 -15.65 25.07
C PRO A 201 5.34 -16.09 23.60
N LYS A 202 4.32 -15.82 22.79
CA LYS A 202 4.28 -16.19 21.37
C LYS A 202 4.07 -15.00 20.43
N LEU A 203 4.20 -13.76 20.91
CA LEU A 203 3.97 -12.57 20.08
C LEU A 203 5.02 -12.47 18.98
N GLU A 204 4.60 -12.56 17.72
CA GLU A 204 5.47 -12.55 16.53
C GLU A 204 5.31 -11.26 15.70
N GLU A 205 4.14 -10.62 15.73
CA GLU A 205 3.81 -9.46 14.92
C GLU A 205 3.07 -8.41 15.74
N LEU A 206 3.49 -7.15 15.59
CA LEU A 206 2.88 -6.00 16.21
C LEU A 206 2.60 -4.94 15.15
N ASP A 207 1.34 -4.52 15.03
CA ASP A 207 0.93 -3.37 14.23
C ASP A 207 0.59 -2.19 15.14
N LEU A 208 1.37 -1.13 15.01
CA LEU A 208 1.40 0.08 15.81
C LEU A 208 0.92 1.30 15.03
N LYS A 209 0.24 1.09 13.90
CA LYS A 209 -0.21 2.18 13.03
C LYS A 209 -0.85 3.32 13.81
N LYS A 210 -0.39 4.55 13.61
CA LYS A 210 -0.91 5.75 14.30
C LYS A 210 -0.95 5.65 15.85
N THR A 211 -0.02 4.93 16.46
CA THR A 211 0.22 4.98 17.92
C THR A 211 1.34 5.97 18.26
N ASP A 212 1.57 6.23 19.55
CA ASP A 212 2.58 7.18 20.04
C ASP A 212 3.84 6.50 20.62
N PHE A 213 4.15 5.27 20.20
CA PHE A 213 5.39 4.58 20.60
C PHE A 213 6.62 5.33 20.08
N ARG A 214 7.56 5.63 20.98
CA ARG A 214 8.85 6.28 20.71
C ARG A 214 10.02 5.35 21.06
N ALA A 215 11.24 5.88 20.99
CA ALA A 215 12.47 5.12 21.20
C ALA A 215 12.47 4.23 22.45
N ASP A 216 11.97 4.73 23.60
CA ASP A 216 11.90 3.96 24.85
C ASP A 216 11.03 2.70 24.74
N ALA A 217 9.92 2.78 24.00
CA ALA A 217 9.08 1.62 23.71
C ALA A 217 9.87 0.59 22.90
N TYR A 218 10.58 1.02 21.86
CA TYR A 218 11.38 0.14 21.01
C TYR A 218 12.59 -0.46 21.72
N VAL A 219 13.22 0.26 22.67
CA VAL A 219 14.24 -0.30 23.57
C VAL A 219 13.67 -1.44 24.39
N THR A 220 12.41 -1.32 24.82
CA THR A 220 11.72 -2.39 25.55
C THR A 220 11.34 -3.55 24.63
N LEU A 221 10.76 -3.27 23.46
CA LEU A 221 10.39 -4.29 22.45
C LEU A 221 11.60 -5.09 21.96
N ALA A 222 12.79 -4.47 21.87
CA ALA A 222 14.03 -5.14 21.50
C ALA A 222 14.44 -6.28 22.45
N LYS A 223 13.87 -6.34 23.66
CA LYS A 223 14.06 -7.45 24.60
C LYS A 223 13.26 -8.71 24.21
N SER A 224 12.23 -8.57 23.38
CA SER A 224 11.43 -9.70 22.89
C SER A 224 12.28 -10.69 22.10
N LYS A 225 12.08 -11.98 22.36
CA LYS A 225 12.76 -13.08 21.63
C LYS A 225 11.91 -13.65 20.49
N THR A 226 10.64 -13.29 20.43
CA THR A 226 9.66 -13.86 19.49
C THR A 226 9.21 -12.87 18.43
N LEU A 227 9.29 -11.57 18.70
CA LEU A 227 8.83 -10.53 17.78
C LEU A 227 9.67 -10.53 16.50
N LYS A 228 9.02 -10.81 15.37
CA LYS A 228 9.60 -10.94 14.04
C LYS A 228 9.16 -9.81 13.10
N LYS A 229 8.05 -9.15 13.38
CA LYS A 229 7.49 -8.13 12.50
C LYS A 229 7.01 -6.93 13.28
N ILE A 230 7.44 -5.75 12.83
CA ILE A 230 7.00 -4.47 13.37
C ILE A 230 6.42 -3.68 12.21
N ARG A 231 5.13 -3.36 12.30
CA ARG A 231 4.46 -2.40 11.43
C ARG A 231 4.20 -1.17 12.27
N ALA A 232 4.73 -0.03 11.88
CA ALA A 232 4.52 1.23 12.59
C ALA A 232 4.19 2.38 11.63
N PRO A 233 3.32 2.19 10.62
CA PRO A 233 3.05 3.24 9.66
C PRO A 233 2.37 4.45 10.32
N GLN A 234 2.65 5.64 9.82
CA GLN A 234 2.08 6.90 10.35
C GLN A 234 2.34 7.10 11.86
N THR A 235 3.54 6.74 12.33
CA THR A 235 3.99 6.97 13.71
C THR A 235 5.18 7.94 13.73
N ALA A 236 5.59 8.36 14.92
CA ALA A 236 6.80 9.16 15.12
C ALA A 236 8.08 8.29 15.19
N PHE A 237 8.15 7.20 14.42
CA PHE A 237 9.32 6.34 14.35
C PHE A 237 10.51 7.11 13.74
N ASP A 238 11.56 7.32 14.53
CA ASP A 238 12.74 8.12 14.19
C ASP A 238 14.05 7.30 14.21
N ASN A 239 15.18 7.99 14.10
CA ASN A 239 16.52 7.39 14.15
C ASN A 239 16.81 6.65 15.47
N ASP A 240 16.31 7.14 16.61
CA ASP A 240 16.54 6.51 17.90
C ASP A 240 15.68 5.25 18.04
N CYS A 241 14.46 5.25 17.49
CA CYS A 241 13.65 4.05 17.34
C CYS A 241 14.37 2.98 16.51
N LEU A 242 14.95 3.38 15.38
CA LEU A 242 15.71 2.48 14.51
C LEU A 242 16.95 1.91 15.20
N LYS A 243 17.69 2.77 15.92
CA LYS A 243 18.84 2.39 16.74
C LYS A 243 18.47 1.38 17.81
N ALA A 244 17.32 1.55 18.47
CA ALA A 244 16.84 0.64 19.50
C ALA A 244 16.60 -0.78 18.97
N ILE A 245 16.07 -0.91 17.74
CA ILE A 245 15.76 -2.22 17.15
C ILE A 245 16.88 -2.81 16.28
N GLY A 246 17.94 -2.06 15.96
CA GLY A 246 18.98 -2.51 15.01
C GLY A 246 19.71 -3.80 15.39
N GLY A 247 19.65 -4.22 16.65
CA GLY A 247 20.18 -5.51 17.13
C GLY A 247 19.21 -6.70 17.03
N MET A 248 17.96 -6.48 16.61
CA MET A 248 16.93 -7.51 16.53
C MET A 248 17.10 -8.36 15.27
N LYS A 249 18.12 -9.22 15.25
CA LYS A 249 18.43 -10.09 14.10
C LYS A 249 17.28 -11.01 13.69
N GLN A 250 16.31 -11.26 14.56
CA GLN A 250 15.13 -12.07 14.28
C GLN A 250 14.05 -11.35 13.45
N LEU A 251 14.17 -10.03 13.25
CA LEU A 251 13.20 -9.29 12.45
C LEU A 251 13.21 -9.74 10.99
N VAL A 252 12.00 -9.98 10.48
CA VAL A 252 11.67 -10.43 9.13
C VAL A 252 10.95 -9.33 8.36
N ALA A 253 10.15 -8.49 9.03
CA ALA A 253 9.48 -7.37 8.38
C ALA A 253 9.52 -6.10 9.24
N LEU A 254 9.85 -4.99 8.57
CA LEU A 254 9.79 -3.64 9.12
C LEU A 254 9.03 -2.74 8.14
N ASP A 255 7.85 -2.28 8.55
CA ASP A 255 6.99 -1.40 7.76
C ASP A 255 6.89 -0.03 8.43
N LEU A 256 7.54 0.97 7.83
CA LEU A 256 7.60 2.36 8.26
C LEU A 256 6.97 3.29 7.19
N THR A 257 5.96 2.80 6.46
CA THR A 257 5.21 3.65 5.51
C THR A 257 4.67 4.90 6.21
N ASP A 258 4.79 6.06 5.57
CA ASP A 258 4.42 7.37 6.10
C ASP A 258 5.15 7.78 7.41
N CYS A 259 6.28 7.16 7.75
CA CYS A 259 7.17 7.64 8.82
C CYS A 259 8.28 8.51 8.25
N ASN A 260 8.29 9.81 8.57
CA ASN A 260 9.14 10.81 7.93
C ASN A 260 10.31 11.29 8.79
N LEU A 261 10.65 10.59 9.88
CA LEU A 261 11.68 11.02 10.84
C LEU A 261 12.99 10.21 10.75
N VAL A 262 13.00 9.07 10.06
CA VAL A 262 14.24 8.31 9.79
C VAL A 262 15.06 9.04 8.73
N THR A 263 16.33 9.30 8.96
CA THR A 263 17.24 9.93 7.99
C THR A 263 18.26 8.94 7.47
N SER A 264 18.86 9.20 6.29
CA SER A 264 19.96 8.36 5.78
C SER A 264 21.11 8.24 6.79
N GLU A 265 21.42 9.31 7.52
CA GLU A 265 22.48 9.33 8.54
C GLU A 265 22.17 8.44 9.74
N GLY A 266 20.89 8.35 10.12
CA GLY A 266 20.43 7.48 11.20
C GLY A 266 20.10 6.06 10.77
N ALA A 267 20.22 5.73 9.48
CA ALA A 267 19.79 4.45 8.92
C ALA A 267 20.81 3.30 9.09
N ALA A 268 22.02 3.59 9.57
CA ALA A 268 23.06 2.57 9.80
C ALA A 268 22.61 1.31 10.56
N PRO A 269 21.71 1.38 11.57
CA PRO A 269 21.22 0.20 12.27
C PRO A 269 20.44 -0.79 11.40
N LEU A 270 19.91 -0.38 10.23
CA LEU A 270 19.26 -1.31 9.29
C LEU A 270 20.18 -2.47 8.91
N ALA A 271 21.48 -2.21 8.77
CA ALA A 271 22.45 -3.24 8.39
C ALA A 271 22.55 -4.40 9.40
N GLY A 272 22.10 -4.22 10.65
CA GLY A 272 22.05 -5.27 11.67
C GLY A 272 20.83 -6.19 11.57
N LEU A 273 19.81 -5.82 10.78
CA LEU A 273 18.58 -6.59 10.57
C LEU A 273 18.76 -7.67 9.49
N GLU A 274 19.75 -8.54 9.67
CA GLU A 274 20.26 -9.46 8.64
C GLU A 274 19.21 -10.45 8.07
N ASN A 275 18.10 -10.69 8.79
CA ASN A 275 17.03 -11.59 8.37
C ASN A 275 15.82 -10.89 7.74
N LEU A 276 15.92 -9.59 7.48
CA LEU A 276 14.82 -8.82 6.94
C LEU A 276 14.47 -9.28 5.51
N GLU A 277 13.20 -9.63 5.32
CA GLU A 277 12.61 -10.00 4.03
C GLU A 277 11.71 -8.88 3.47
N MET A 278 11.17 -8.03 4.33
CA MET A 278 10.36 -6.87 3.94
C MET A 278 10.86 -5.61 4.64
N LEU A 279 11.16 -4.59 3.85
CA LEU A 279 11.46 -3.24 4.33
C LEU A 279 10.61 -2.23 3.55
N LYS A 280 9.78 -1.45 4.25
CA LYS A 280 9.09 -0.31 3.65
C LYS A 280 9.50 0.96 4.38
N LEU A 281 10.05 1.89 3.63
CA LEU A 281 10.47 3.21 4.08
C LEU A 281 9.70 4.28 3.32
N TYR A 282 9.58 5.44 3.95
CA TYR A 282 8.97 6.62 3.38
C TYR A 282 9.82 7.85 3.72
N GLY A 283 10.08 8.76 2.78
CA GLY A 283 10.81 9.97 3.18
C GLY A 283 11.32 10.87 2.08
N ARG A 284 10.57 11.95 1.79
CA ARG A 284 10.80 12.83 0.62
C ARG A 284 12.20 13.39 0.52
N SER A 285 12.73 13.92 1.61
CA SER A 285 14.02 14.64 1.63
C SER A 285 14.99 14.14 2.69
N ASN A 286 14.56 13.23 3.54
CA ASN A 286 15.32 12.66 4.65
C ASN A 286 16.06 11.37 4.25
N LEU A 287 15.63 10.70 3.17
CA LEU A 287 16.23 9.48 2.66
C LEU A 287 16.77 9.71 1.24
N ASP A 288 18.09 9.64 1.09
CA ASP A 288 18.85 9.77 -0.15
C ASP A 288 19.73 8.53 -0.40
N ASP A 289 20.60 8.56 -1.40
CA ASP A 289 21.43 7.42 -1.81
C ASP A 289 22.25 6.78 -0.68
N ARG A 290 22.60 7.52 0.37
CA ARG A 290 23.37 7.00 1.52
C ARG A 290 22.62 5.88 2.26
N VAL A 291 21.29 5.90 2.29
CA VAL A 291 20.50 4.82 2.92
C VAL A 291 20.74 3.48 2.22
N MET A 292 21.02 3.51 0.92
CA MET A 292 21.16 2.31 0.09
C MET A 292 22.42 1.52 0.40
N GLU A 293 23.46 2.16 0.96
CA GLU A 293 24.66 1.46 1.46
C GLU A 293 24.32 0.44 2.56
N HIS A 294 23.31 0.75 3.38
CA HIS A 294 22.83 -0.13 4.44
C HIS A 294 21.84 -1.17 3.90
N ILE A 295 20.89 -0.75 3.07
CA ILE A 295 19.88 -1.63 2.47
C ILE A 295 20.53 -2.69 1.57
N GLY A 296 21.57 -2.32 0.82
CA GLY A 296 22.31 -3.25 -0.04
C GLY A 296 22.96 -4.42 0.70
N LYS A 297 23.10 -4.35 2.04
CA LYS A 297 23.60 -5.46 2.88
C LYS A 297 22.53 -6.51 3.21
N LEU A 298 21.26 -6.18 3.04
CA LEU A 298 20.11 -7.02 3.43
C LEU A 298 19.77 -8.07 2.36
N LYS A 299 20.64 -9.06 2.18
CA LYS A 299 20.55 -10.03 1.07
C LYS A 299 19.33 -10.95 1.09
N LYS A 300 18.52 -10.93 2.15
CA LYS A 300 17.27 -11.71 2.28
C LYS A 300 16.02 -10.92 1.86
N LEU A 301 16.15 -9.64 1.51
CA LEU A 301 15.01 -8.84 1.07
C LEU A 301 14.30 -9.45 -0.14
N LYS A 302 12.98 -9.55 -0.01
CA LYS A 302 12.01 -9.94 -1.04
C LYS A 302 11.15 -8.76 -1.44
N VAL A 303 10.85 -7.86 -0.49
CA VAL A 303 10.04 -6.66 -0.69
C VAL A 303 10.81 -5.45 -0.20
N LEU A 304 10.99 -4.46 -1.09
CA LEU A 304 11.58 -3.18 -0.75
C LEU A 304 10.69 -2.04 -1.26
N GLY A 305 10.18 -1.23 -0.34
CA GLY A 305 9.50 0.03 -0.66
C GLY A 305 10.35 1.23 -0.22
N LEU A 306 10.59 2.15 -1.15
CA LEU A 306 11.34 3.39 -0.93
C LEU A 306 10.48 4.60 -1.28
N VAL A 307 9.23 4.57 -0.84
CA VAL A 307 8.18 5.49 -1.26
C VAL A 307 8.57 6.93 -0.94
N GLN A 308 8.43 7.79 -1.95
CA GLN A 308 8.77 9.19 -1.94
C GLN A 308 10.14 9.40 -1.32
N THR A 309 11.20 8.73 -1.80
CA THR A 309 12.57 9.01 -1.34
C THR A 309 13.36 9.80 -2.37
N SER A 310 14.46 10.43 -1.95
CA SER A 310 15.38 11.14 -2.85
C SER A 310 16.43 10.22 -3.48
N VAL A 311 16.27 8.89 -3.38
CA VAL A 311 17.14 7.90 -4.03
C VAL A 311 17.18 8.14 -5.53
N SER A 312 18.39 8.04 -6.09
CA SER A 312 18.73 8.22 -7.48
C SER A 312 19.37 6.94 -8.04
N LYS A 313 19.89 7.01 -9.26
CA LYS A 313 20.67 5.90 -9.83
C LYS A 313 21.87 5.52 -8.96
N ASP A 314 22.49 6.48 -8.26
CA ASP A 314 23.72 6.25 -7.50
C ASP A 314 23.43 5.41 -6.25
N GLY A 315 22.22 5.51 -5.68
CA GLY A 315 21.77 4.61 -4.63
C GLY A 315 21.32 3.24 -5.15
N LEU A 316 20.68 3.19 -6.32
CA LEU A 316 20.19 1.94 -6.90
C LEU A 316 21.30 0.95 -7.26
N VAL A 317 22.55 1.40 -7.44
CA VAL A 317 23.71 0.50 -7.69
C VAL A 317 23.89 -0.53 -6.56
N HIS A 318 23.47 -0.20 -5.33
CA HIS A 318 23.58 -1.12 -4.19
C HIS A 318 22.60 -2.30 -4.26
N LEU A 319 21.61 -2.25 -5.16
CA LEU A 319 20.68 -3.35 -5.42
C LEU A 319 21.11 -4.23 -6.60
N GLU A 320 22.23 -3.94 -7.26
CA GLU A 320 22.64 -4.71 -8.43
C GLU A 320 22.81 -6.20 -8.10
N GLY A 321 22.16 -7.04 -8.91
CA GLY A 321 22.14 -8.49 -8.76
C GLY A 321 21.50 -8.97 -7.45
N HIS A 322 20.62 -8.19 -6.80
CA HIS A 322 20.01 -8.59 -5.54
C HIS A 322 19.35 -9.99 -5.64
N PRO A 323 19.76 -10.97 -4.82
CA PRO A 323 19.49 -12.38 -5.11
C PRO A 323 18.03 -12.78 -4.90
N ASN A 324 17.30 -12.10 -4.02
CA ASN A 324 15.97 -12.54 -3.56
C ASN A 324 14.85 -11.51 -3.79
N LEU A 325 15.15 -10.33 -4.35
CA LEU A 325 14.17 -9.25 -4.44
C LEU A 325 13.12 -9.58 -5.49
N LYS A 326 11.85 -9.47 -5.11
CA LYS A 326 10.66 -9.77 -5.93
C LYS A 326 9.78 -8.54 -6.14
N GLU A 327 9.72 -7.64 -5.17
CA GLU A 327 8.95 -6.41 -5.23
C GLU A 327 9.86 -5.23 -4.92
N LEU A 328 9.88 -4.26 -5.84
CA LEU A 328 10.55 -2.99 -5.68
C LEU A 328 9.55 -1.87 -5.98
N ASP A 329 9.21 -1.10 -4.95
CA ASP A 329 8.32 0.05 -5.06
C ASP A 329 9.13 1.35 -4.87
N LEU A 330 9.20 2.13 -5.94
CA LEU A 330 9.88 3.43 -6.04
C LEU A 330 8.88 4.57 -6.25
N TYR A 331 7.61 4.40 -5.83
CA TYR A 331 6.58 5.44 -5.96
C TYR A 331 7.12 6.80 -5.48
N GLY A 332 7.07 7.83 -6.32
CA GLY A 332 7.46 9.20 -5.95
C GLY A 332 8.97 9.42 -5.80
N CYS A 333 9.82 8.46 -6.19
CA CYS A 333 11.26 8.65 -6.29
C CYS A 333 11.62 9.51 -7.52
N VAL A 334 11.37 10.81 -7.45
CA VAL A 334 11.52 11.75 -8.58
C VAL A 334 12.94 11.85 -9.16
N ASN A 335 13.95 11.40 -8.40
CA ASN A 335 15.35 11.36 -8.85
C ASN A 335 15.70 10.07 -9.61
N VAL A 336 14.82 9.07 -9.62
CA VAL A 336 14.96 7.86 -10.44
C VAL A 336 14.54 8.21 -11.87
N LYS A 337 15.54 8.22 -12.75
CA LYS A 337 15.42 8.44 -14.20
C LYS A 337 15.72 7.15 -14.95
N SER A 338 15.60 7.17 -16.27
CA SER A 338 15.85 6.02 -17.15
C SER A 338 17.21 5.34 -16.94
N ASP A 339 18.27 6.08 -16.57
CA ASP A 339 19.59 5.50 -16.32
C ASP A 339 19.68 4.70 -15.01
N GLY A 340 18.83 4.98 -14.01
CA GLY A 340 18.70 4.18 -12.80
C GLY A 340 18.11 2.79 -13.05
N LEU A 341 17.35 2.60 -14.12
CA LEU A 341 16.80 1.29 -14.48
C LEU A 341 17.87 0.29 -14.93
N LYS A 342 19.10 0.74 -15.24
CA LYS A 342 20.23 -0.17 -15.51
C LYS A 342 20.50 -1.11 -14.35
N SER A 343 20.56 -0.57 -13.13
CA SER A 343 20.79 -1.35 -11.92
C SER A 343 19.57 -2.23 -11.60
N VAL A 344 18.35 -1.70 -11.75
CA VAL A 344 17.10 -2.47 -11.55
C VAL A 344 17.03 -3.67 -12.51
N GLY A 345 17.45 -3.49 -13.77
CA GLY A 345 17.48 -4.53 -14.80
C GLY A 345 18.35 -5.75 -14.46
N THR A 346 19.24 -5.65 -13.46
CA THR A 346 20.06 -6.77 -13.00
C THR A 346 19.35 -7.67 -11.98
N ILE A 347 18.20 -7.24 -11.44
CA ILE A 347 17.44 -7.94 -10.41
C ILE A 347 16.47 -8.94 -11.07
N VAL A 348 17.02 -9.98 -11.69
CA VAL A 348 16.27 -10.91 -12.58
C VAL A 348 15.15 -11.70 -11.89
N ASN A 349 15.04 -11.64 -10.55
CA ASN A 349 13.96 -12.25 -9.77
C ASN A 349 12.75 -11.33 -9.54
N LEU A 350 12.80 -10.09 -10.02
CA LEU A 350 11.73 -9.11 -9.83
C LEU A 350 10.43 -9.55 -10.51
N GLU A 351 9.34 -9.50 -9.76
CA GLU A 351 7.98 -9.84 -10.18
C GLU A 351 7.08 -8.59 -10.21
N ILE A 352 7.32 -7.62 -9.32
CA ILE A 352 6.54 -6.38 -9.20
C ILE A 352 7.50 -5.18 -9.18
N LEU A 353 7.26 -4.22 -10.07
CA LEU A 353 8.02 -2.98 -10.16
C LEU A 353 7.08 -1.76 -10.18
N GLY A 354 7.13 -0.99 -9.09
CA GLY A 354 6.43 0.28 -8.96
C GLY A 354 7.34 1.45 -9.33
N LEU A 355 6.99 2.19 -10.38
CA LEU A 355 7.70 3.39 -10.86
C LEU A 355 6.77 4.60 -10.94
N ARG A 356 5.65 4.57 -10.21
CA ARG A 356 4.69 5.67 -10.20
C ARG A 356 5.36 6.98 -9.81
N GLU A 357 5.03 8.08 -10.48
CA GLU A 357 5.55 9.42 -10.17
C GLU A 357 7.10 9.48 -10.15
N THR A 358 7.77 8.71 -11.02
CA THR A 358 9.22 8.79 -11.26
C THR A 358 9.54 9.56 -12.55
N ALA A 359 10.82 9.89 -12.77
CA ALA A 359 11.28 10.60 -13.96
C ALA A 359 11.74 9.67 -15.09
N VAL A 360 11.27 8.41 -15.10
CA VAL A 360 11.56 7.44 -16.16
C VAL A 360 10.83 7.81 -17.46
N LYS A 361 11.43 7.45 -18.59
CA LYS A 361 10.91 7.67 -19.95
C LYS A 361 10.98 6.37 -20.76
N ASN A 362 10.45 6.40 -21.98
CA ASN A 362 10.39 5.24 -22.89
C ASN A 362 11.76 4.60 -23.13
N ASP A 363 12.84 5.40 -23.22
CA ASP A 363 14.22 4.90 -23.38
C ASP A 363 14.72 4.05 -22.21
N GLY A 364 14.14 4.17 -21.02
CA GLY A 364 14.46 3.35 -19.86
C GLY A 364 13.98 1.89 -19.99
N MET A 365 12.95 1.63 -20.79
CA MET A 365 12.31 0.31 -20.88
C MET A 365 13.26 -0.77 -21.42
N GLN A 366 14.25 -0.39 -22.23
CA GLN A 366 15.29 -1.29 -22.72
C GLN A 366 16.07 -1.98 -21.58
N HIS A 367 16.17 -1.35 -20.41
CA HIS A 367 16.86 -1.91 -19.26
C HIS A 367 16.02 -2.93 -18.48
N LEU A 368 14.71 -3.00 -18.72
CA LEU A 368 13.82 -3.97 -18.07
C LEU A 368 13.76 -5.31 -18.80
N VAL A 369 14.25 -5.39 -20.05
CA VAL A 369 14.25 -6.61 -20.88
C VAL A 369 14.77 -7.87 -20.16
N PRO A 370 15.81 -7.82 -19.28
CA PRO A 370 16.26 -9.00 -18.56
C PRO A 370 15.28 -9.54 -17.51
N LEU A 371 14.29 -8.74 -17.08
CA LEU A 371 13.34 -9.08 -16.01
C LEU A 371 12.23 -10.01 -16.51
N LYS A 372 12.60 -11.24 -16.92
CA LYS A 372 11.68 -12.20 -17.53
C LYS A 372 10.57 -12.71 -16.59
N LYS A 373 10.68 -12.44 -15.29
CA LYS A 373 9.68 -12.77 -14.27
C LYS A 373 8.76 -11.62 -13.91
N LEU A 374 8.95 -10.43 -14.50
CA LEU A 374 8.16 -9.25 -14.19
C LEU A 374 6.71 -9.46 -14.63
N LYS A 375 5.79 -9.37 -13.67
CA LYS A 375 4.35 -9.59 -13.82
C LYS A 375 3.57 -8.28 -13.76
N GLU A 376 4.01 -7.37 -12.89
CA GLU A 376 3.32 -6.11 -12.63
C GLU A 376 4.30 -4.95 -12.83
N LEU A 377 3.91 -4.02 -13.69
CA LEU A 377 4.67 -2.82 -13.99
C LEU A 377 3.76 -1.59 -13.85
N ASP A 378 4.01 -0.79 -12.83
CA ASP A 378 3.33 0.49 -12.64
C ASP A 378 4.21 1.64 -13.11
N LEU A 379 3.78 2.32 -14.19
CA LEU A 379 4.42 3.50 -14.76
C LEU A 379 3.55 4.75 -14.61
N SER A 380 2.48 4.69 -13.81
CA SER A 380 1.53 5.79 -13.69
C SER A 380 2.19 7.09 -13.23
N GLU A 381 1.68 8.23 -13.70
CA GLU A 381 2.22 9.57 -13.36
C GLU A 381 3.72 9.77 -13.67
N SER A 382 4.32 8.92 -14.50
CA SER A 382 5.70 9.06 -14.98
C SER A 382 5.78 9.76 -16.34
N VAL A 383 6.99 9.97 -16.86
CA VAL A 383 7.25 10.73 -18.11
C VAL A 383 7.26 9.80 -19.34
N ILE A 384 6.37 8.80 -19.35
CA ILE A 384 6.19 7.83 -20.43
C ILE A 384 5.30 8.42 -21.55
N GLY A 385 5.54 8.00 -22.80
CA GLY A 385 4.77 8.39 -23.99
C GLY A 385 5.29 9.59 -24.79
N VAL A 386 6.31 10.32 -24.31
CA VAL A 386 6.89 11.48 -25.01
C VAL A 386 8.10 11.16 -25.92
N GLY A 387 8.34 9.90 -26.26
CA GLY A 387 9.54 9.49 -27.00
C GLY A 387 9.45 8.12 -27.67
N LYS A 388 10.51 7.71 -28.37
CA LYS A 388 10.59 6.39 -29.00
C LYS A 388 10.98 5.32 -27.96
N ASN A 389 10.90 4.03 -28.34
CA ASN A 389 11.45 2.87 -27.61
C ASN A 389 10.57 2.22 -26.52
N PHE A 390 9.26 2.47 -26.52
CA PHE A 390 8.37 1.72 -25.62
C PHE A 390 8.29 0.21 -26.00
N GLU A 391 8.61 -0.15 -27.25
CA GLU A 391 8.63 -1.53 -27.77
C GLU A 391 9.45 -2.53 -26.94
N ALA A 392 10.40 -2.08 -26.13
CA ALA A 392 11.20 -2.97 -25.28
C ALA A 392 10.33 -3.80 -24.31
N ILE A 393 9.18 -3.28 -23.87
CA ILE A 393 8.30 -4.01 -22.95
C ILE A 393 7.69 -5.27 -23.58
N THR A 394 7.66 -5.37 -24.91
CA THR A 394 7.19 -6.57 -25.63
C THR A 394 8.02 -7.81 -25.32
N GLN A 395 9.25 -7.61 -24.82
CA GLN A 395 10.16 -8.67 -24.41
C GLN A 395 9.98 -9.11 -22.96
N LEU A 396 8.90 -8.69 -22.29
CA LEU A 396 8.51 -9.09 -20.94
C LEU A 396 7.41 -10.17 -21.00
N PRO A 397 7.78 -11.46 -21.15
CA PRO A 397 6.82 -12.51 -21.45
C PRO A 397 5.85 -12.82 -20.31
N ALA A 398 6.17 -12.42 -19.08
CA ALA A 398 5.36 -12.71 -17.89
C ALA A 398 4.43 -11.55 -17.48
N LEU A 399 4.42 -10.43 -18.23
CA LEU A 399 3.69 -9.23 -17.84
C LEU A 399 2.17 -9.47 -17.93
N VAL A 400 1.48 -9.25 -16.82
CA VAL A 400 0.03 -9.45 -16.65
C VAL A 400 -0.71 -8.17 -16.25
N ASP A 401 -0.04 -7.23 -15.58
CA ASP A 401 -0.61 -5.93 -15.18
C ASP A 401 0.32 -4.80 -15.64
N LEU A 402 -0.25 -3.87 -16.40
CA LEU A 402 0.42 -2.66 -16.88
C LEU A 402 -0.44 -1.44 -16.53
N ASN A 403 0.10 -0.57 -15.68
CA ASN A 403 -0.54 0.69 -15.31
C ASN A 403 0.17 1.87 -15.96
N LEU A 404 -0.54 2.61 -16.81
CA LEU A 404 -0.09 3.80 -17.54
C LEU A 404 -0.92 5.04 -17.19
N TRP A 405 -1.68 5.00 -16.09
CA TRP A 405 -2.54 6.10 -15.68
C TRP A 405 -1.79 7.43 -15.64
N GLN A 406 -2.38 8.48 -16.22
CA GLN A 406 -1.85 9.84 -16.18
C GLN A 406 -0.41 9.93 -16.70
N THR A 407 -0.17 9.29 -17.84
CA THR A 407 1.06 9.45 -18.62
C THR A 407 0.74 10.14 -19.95
N SER A 408 1.76 10.59 -20.69
CA SER A 408 1.59 11.13 -22.04
C SER A 408 1.53 10.02 -23.10
N PHE A 409 1.03 8.84 -22.75
CA PHE A 409 0.94 7.69 -23.64
C PHE A 409 -0.05 7.95 -24.78
N THR A 410 0.32 7.57 -26.01
CA THR A 410 -0.46 7.89 -27.22
C THR A 410 -0.73 6.65 -28.07
N ASP A 411 -1.53 6.80 -29.12
CA ASP A 411 -1.78 5.74 -30.11
C ASP A 411 -0.50 5.21 -30.78
N ALA A 412 0.56 6.03 -30.87
CA ALA A 412 1.83 5.62 -31.46
C ALA A 412 2.55 4.52 -30.64
N ASP A 413 2.28 4.43 -29.33
CA ASP A 413 2.89 3.46 -28.43
C ASP A 413 2.05 2.17 -28.28
N MET A 414 0.75 2.22 -28.61
CA MET A 414 -0.21 1.11 -28.47
C MET A 414 0.14 -0.18 -29.22
N PRO A 415 0.82 -0.16 -30.40
CA PRO A 415 1.26 -1.39 -31.05
C PRO A 415 2.19 -2.26 -30.18
N ALA A 416 2.94 -1.67 -29.24
CA ALA A 416 3.73 -2.43 -28.28
C ALA A 416 2.84 -3.15 -27.25
N VAL A 417 1.79 -2.49 -26.77
CA VAL A 417 0.82 -3.08 -25.83
C VAL A 417 0.08 -4.25 -26.48
N GLY A 418 -0.29 -4.14 -27.75
CA GLY A 418 -0.96 -5.21 -28.53
C GLY A 418 -0.18 -6.52 -28.66
N GLN A 419 1.14 -6.49 -28.40
CA GLN A 419 2.01 -7.68 -28.41
C GLN A 419 2.09 -8.39 -27.05
N LEU A 420 1.58 -7.79 -25.98
CA LEU A 420 1.60 -8.36 -24.63
C LEU A 420 0.46 -9.38 -24.44
N LYS A 421 0.54 -10.53 -25.12
CA LYS A 421 -0.57 -11.49 -25.18
C LYS A 421 -0.96 -12.12 -23.83
N ASN A 422 -0.14 -11.97 -22.79
CA ASN A 422 -0.44 -12.42 -21.42
C ASN A 422 -1.10 -11.34 -20.53
N LEU A 423 -1.28 -10.12 -21.06
CA LEU A 423 -1.82 -9.01 -20.30
C LEU A 423 -3.27 -9.27 -19.89
N LYS A 424 -3.55 -9.08 -18.61
CA LYS A 424 -4.87 -9.25 -17.99
C LYS A 424 -5.46 -7.93 -17.52
N ARG A 425 -4.61 -6.98 -17.14
CA ARG A 425 -5.01 -5.69 -16.59
C ARG A 425 -4.25 -4.58 -17.30
N LEU A 426 -5.00 -3.65 -17.86
CA LEU A 426 -4.45 -2.48 -18.54
C LEU A 426 -5.18 -1.22 -18.05
N ASN A 427 -4.41 -0.26 -17.53
CA ASN A 427 -4.94 1.04 -17.16
C ASN A 427 -4.36 2.14 -18.06
N LEU A 428 -5.24 2.76 -18.84
CA LEU A 428 -4.97 3.88 -19.75
C LEU A 428 -5.71 5.16 -19.31
N ASP A 429 -6.20 5.22 -18.07
CA ASP A 429 -6.88 6.41 -17.54
C ASP A 429 -6.05 7.66 -17.79
N LYS A 430 -6.68 8.74 -18.25
CA LYS A 430 -6.03 10.05 -18.40
C LYS A 430 -4.76 9.99 -19.25
N THR A 431 -4.77 9.17 -20.30
CA THR A 431 -3.76 9.16 -21.37
C THR A 431 -4.28 9.88 -22.61
N GLU A 432 -3.45 10.02 -23.63
CA GLU A 432 -3.79 10.65 -24.92
C GLU A 432 -4.22 9.60 -25.98
N VAL A 433 -4.61 8.40 -25.53
CA VAL A 433 -5.10 7.33 -26.41
C VAL A 433 -6.48 7.68 -26.98
N THR A 434 -6.65 7.41 -28.28
CA THR A 434 -7.89 7.59 -29.04
C THR A 434 -8.37 6.26 -29.63
N ASP A 435 -9.47 6.29 -30.38
CA ASP A 435 -10.04 5.11 -31.05
C ASP A 435 -8.99 4.38 -31.91
N MET A 436 -8.05 5.12 -32.52
CA MET A 436 -6.96 4.54 -33.33
C MET A 436 -6.05 3.63 -32.51
N GLY A 437 -5.79 3.97 -31.24
CA GLY A 437 -4.96 3.16 -30.36
C GLY A 437 -5.61 1.84 -29.97
N LEU A 438 -6.94 1.83 -29.77
CA LEU A 438 -7.67 0.63 -29.35
C LEU A 438 -7.63 -0.49 -30.39
N ALA A 439 -7.55 -0.16 -31.68
CA ALA A 439 -7.37 -1.14 -32.74
C ALA A 439 -6.11 -2.03 -32.55
N SER A 440 -5.11 -1.55 -31.81
CA SER A 440 -3.89 -2.31 -31.50
C SER A 440 -4.09 -3.39 -30.45
N ILE A 441 -5.11 -3.30 -29.59
CA ILE A 441 -5.33 -4.24 -28.48
C ILE A 441 -6.46 -5.24 -28.73
N LYS A 442 -7.13 -5.20 -29.88
CA LYS A 442 -8.28 -6.06 -30.22
C LYS A 442 -8.02 -7.57 -30.11
N GLU A 443 -6.76 -7.99 -30.15
CA GLU A 443 -6.32 -9.40 -30.03
C GLU A 443 -5.75 -9.75 -28.65
N LEU A 444 -5.92 -8.90 -27.63
CA LEU A 444 -5.51 -9.21 -26.25
C LEU A 444 -6.57 -10.08 -25.57
N GLU A 445 -6.74 -11.30 -26.06
CA GLU A 445 -7.81 -12.21 -25.62
C GLU A 445 -7.80 -12.51 -24.12
N ASN A 446 -6.65 -12.38 -23.44
CA ASN A 446 -6.51 -12.59 -22.00
C ASN A 446 -6.87 -11.37 -21.14
N LEU A 447 -7.20 -10.22 -21.75
CA LEU A 447 -7.50 -9.00 -21.02
C LEU A 447 -8.81 -9.14 -20.25
N GLU A 448 -8.76 -8.94 -18.94
CA GLU A 448 -9.90 -9.09 -18.02
C GLU A 448 -10.38 -7.73 -17.47
N TYR A 449 -9.47 -6.76 -17.35
CA TYR A 449 -9.72 -5.41 -16.84
C TYR A 449 -9.11 -4.37 -17.78
N LEU A 450 -9.93 -3.41 -18.20
CA LEU A 450 -9.51 -2.27 -19.02
C LEU A 450 -10.07 -0.97 -18.44
N HIS A 451 -9.20 0.00 -18.18
CA HIS A 451 -9.60 1.33 -17.72
C HIS A 451 -9.23 2.39 -18.75
N LEU A 452 -10.25 3.07 -19.28
CA LEU A 452 -10.19 4.09 -20.34
C LEU A 452 -10.72 5.45 -19.86
N GLY A 453 -10.87 5.66 -18.55
CA GLY A 453 -11.37 6.93 -18.03
C GLY A 453 -10.57 8.15 -18.53
N ASN A 454 -11.21 9.32 -18.61
CA ASN A 454 -10.58 10.57 -19.04
C ASN A 454 -9.77 10.48 -20.36
N THR A 455 -10.15 9.60 -21.29
CA THR A 455 -9.55 9.50 -22.64
C THR A 455 -10.47 10.12 -23.69
N MET A 456 -10.02 10.14 -24.94
CA MET A 456 -10.79 10.63 -26.09
C MET A 456 -11.46 9.50 -26.88
N ILE A 457 -11.76 8.38 -26.22
CA ILE A 457 -12.45 7.23 -26.82
C ILE A 457 -13.91 7.56 -27.11
N THR A 458 -14.41 7.03 -28.23
CA THR A 458 -15.81 7.08 -28.63
C THR A 458 -16.39 5.68 -28.81
N ASP A 459 -17.68 5.59 -29.14
CA ASP A 459 -18.33 4.33 -29.53
C ASP A 459 -17.57 3.61 -30.67
N ALA A 460 -16.93 4.35 -31.58
CA ALA A 460 -16.12 3.76 -32.65
C ALA A 460 -14.89 3.00 -32.10
N GLY A 461 -14.26 3.52 -31.04
CA GLY A 461 -13.17 2.82 -30.36
C GLY A 461 -13.65 1.61 -29.57
N LEU A 462 -14.85 1.68 -28.97
CA LEU A 462 -15.43 0.51 -28.29
C LEU A 462 -15.70 -0.65 -29.26
N ALA A 463 -16.04 -0.36 -30.51
CA ALA A 463 -16.24 -1.39 -31.54
C ALA A 463 -14.97 -2.23 -31.83
N GLU A 464 -13.77 -1.67 -31.60
CA GLU A 464 -12.50 -2.41 -31.73
C GLU A 464 -12.31 -3.44 -30.60
N LEU A 465 -13.05 -3.32 -29.49
CA LEU A 465 -12.93 -4.20 -28.31
C LEU A 465 -13.75 -5.50 -28.42
N HIS A 466 -14.49 -5.70 -29.52
CA HIS A 466 -15.31 -6.90 -29.74
C HIS A 466 -14.51 -8.21 -29.66
N GLY A 467 -13.19 -8.17 -29.94
CA GLY A 467 -12.29 -9.31 -29.85
C GLY A 467 -11.89 -9.72 -28.42
N LEU A 468 -12.13 -8.88 -27.41
CA LEU A 468 -11.68 -9.10 -26.03
C LEU A 468 -12.60 -10.05 -25.25
N LYS A 469 -12.61 -11.33 -25.63
CA LYS A 469 -13.59 -12.31 -25.15
C LYS A 469 -13.54 -12.60 -23.64
N ASN A 470 -12.43 -12.30 -22.95
CA ASN A 470 -12.32 -12.47 -21.50
C ASN A 470 -12.46 -11.16 -20.71
N LEU A 471 -12.82 -10.03 -21.35
CA LEU A 471 -13.00 -8.76 -20.66
C LEU A 471 -14.20 -8.85 -19.72
N LYS A 472 -13.95 -8.58 -18.43
CA LYS A 472 -14.96 -8.67 -17.36
C LYS A 472 -15.33 -7.33 -16.77
N HIS A 473 -14.38 -6.40 -16.77
CA HIS A 473 -14.53 -5.08 -16.17
C HIS A 473 -13.96 -3.99 -17.08
N LEU A 474 -14.83 -3.09 -17.50
CA LEU A 474 -14.50 -1.89 -18.25
C LEU A 474 -14.77 -0.65 -17.39
N VAL A 475 -13.84 0.31 -17.38
CA VAL A 475 -14.05 1.61 -16.76
C VAL A 475 -13.91 2.70 -17.81
N VAL A 476 -14.94 3.52 -17.98
CA VAL A 476 -15.05 4.60 -18.99
C VAL A 476 -15.51 5.92 -18.36
N THR A 477 -15.11 6.14 -17.12
CA THR A 477 -15.48 7.33 -16.35
C THR A 477 -14.93 8.60 -16.98
N PHE A 478 -15.77 9.64 -17.07
CA PHE A 478 -15.40 10.92 -17.69
C PHE A 478 -14.98 10.82 -19.16
N VAL A 479 -15.54 9.85 -19.91
CA VAL A 479 -15.35 9.71 -21.37
C VAL A 479 -16.62 10.18 -22.08
N ALA A 480 -16.59 11.40 -22.61
CA ALA A 480 -17.77 12.04 -23.20
C ALA A 480 -18.25 11.40 -24.51
N GLY A 481 -17.36 10.70 -25.22
CA GLY A 481 -17.63 10.12 -26.54
C GLY A 481 -18.36 8.78 -26.52
N ILE A 482 -18.60 8.20 -25.34
CA ILE A 482 -19.24 6.88 -25.18
C ILE A 482 -20.71 7.05 -24.82
N SER A 483 -21.60 6.48 -25.62
CA SER A 483 -23.05 6.48 -25.43
C SER A 483 -23.55 5.22 -24.69
N ASP A 484 -24.82 5.20 -24.29
CA ASP A 484 -25.46 3.97 -23.78
C ASP A 484 -25.56 2.89 -24.86
N ASP A 485 -25.80 3.29 -26.11
CA ASP A 485 -25.92 2.37 -27.25
C ASP A 485 -24.58 1.70 -27.54
N GLY A 486 -23.47 2.45 -27.56
CA GLY A 486 -22.13 1.87 -27.75
C GLY A 486 -21.74 0.89 -26.65
N ILE A 487 -22.13 1.15 -25.40
CA ILE A 487 -21.96 0.19 -24.30
C ILE A 487 -22.82 -1.06 -24.50
N ALA A 488 -24.09 -0.90 -24.89
CA ALA A 488 -25.00 -2.02 -25.14
C ALA A 488 -24.50 -2.92 -26.28
N GLU A 489 -24.01 -2.32 -27.38
CA GLU A 489 -23.38 -3.03 -28.50
C GLU A 489 -22.15 -3.81 -28.05
N LEU A 490 -21.26 -3.19 -27.25
CA LEU A 490 -20.09 -3.87 -26.72
C LEU A 490 -20.46 -5.04 -25.79
N GLN A 491 -21.43 -4.87 -24.90
CA GLN A 491 -21.91 -5.95 -24.03
C GLN A 491 -22.53 -7.10 -24.82
N GLN A 492 -23.22 -6.81 -25.93
CA GLN A 492 -23.73 -7.85 -26.82
C GLN A 492 -22.59 -8.60 -27.52
N ALA A 493 -21.54 -7.91 -27.95
CA ALA A 493 -20.38 -8.50 -28.62
C ALA A 493 -19.43 -9.24 -27.66
N VAL A 494 -19.40 -8.83 -26.39
CA VAL A 494 -18.59 -9.37 -25.30
C VAL A 494 -19.49 -9.73 -24.11
N PRO A 495 -20.22 -10.86 -24.17
CA PRO A 495 -21.16 -11.25 -23.11
C PRO A 495 -20.53 -11.48 -21.73
N GLY A 496 -19.21 -11.65 -21.66
CA GLY A 496 -18.44 -11.78 -20.42
C GLY A 496 -18.22 -10.46 -19.67
N LEU A 497 -18.57 -9.32 -20.27
CA LEU A 497 -18.40 -7.99 -19.67
C LEU A 497 -19.46 -7.73 -18.59
N THR A 498 -19.15 -8.17 -17.37
CA THR A 498 -20.08 -8.15 -16.22
C THR A 498 -20.12 -6.84 -15.44
N LYS A 499 -19.07 -6.01 -15.53
CA LYS A 499 -18.96 -4.76 -14.77
C LYS A 499 -18.54 -3.60 -15.66
N ILE A 500 -19.29 -2.50 -15.59
CA ILE A 500 -18.98 -1.25 -16.28
C ILE A 500 -19.11 -0.09 -15.30
N ASP A 501 -18.05 0.68 -15.12
CA ASP A 501 -18.05 1.92 -14.34
C ASP A 501 -18.00 3.11 -15.32
N ARG A 502 -19.02 3.99 -15.32
CA ARG A 502 -19.17 5.12 -16.26
C ARG A 502 -19.34 6.45 -15.55
#